data_AF-A0A926GN68-F1
#
_entry.id   AF-A0A926GN68-F1
#
_cell.length_a   1.000
_cell.length_b   1.000
_cell.length_c   1.000
_cell.angle_alpha   90.00
_cell.angle_beta   90.00
_cell.angle_gamma   90.00
#
_symmetry.space_group_name_H-M   'P 1'
#
loop_
_entity.id
_entity.type
_entity.pdbx_description
1 polymer ?
#
loop_
_entity_poly.entity_id
_entity_poly.type
_entity_poly.pdbx_seq_one_letter_code
_entity_poly.pdbx_strand_id
1 'polypeptide(L)'
;MPENLRLLPWTTPEGKPCYLSPASDRSLLSRLADDVEAAQLDSGEQVLVGSQAVLADPRAGERAVRFALTRAAESLADVLRIAISRGERIEAGDR
;
A
#
# COMPACT_ATOMS: atom_id res chain seq x y z
N MET A 1 18.35 -15.83 -13.07
CA MET A 1 17.89 -14.42 -13.10
C MET A 1 18.03 -13.85 -11.69
N PRO A 2 17.94 -12.53 -11.39
CA PRO A 2 17.98 -12.09 -10.00
C PRO A 2 16.66 -12.50 -9.34
N GLU A 3 16.60 -13.73 -8.87
CA GLU A 3 15.36 -14.39 -8.45
C GLU A 3 15.07 -13.99 -6.99
N ASN A 4 13.88 -13.41 -6.78
CA ASN A 4 13.28 -12.91 -5.52
C ASN A 4 13.55 -11.46 -5.07
N LEU A 5 13.60 -10.48 -5.98
CA LEU A 5 13.51 -9.07 -5.56
C LEU A 5 12.14 -8.76 -4.89
N ARG A 6 12.15 -8.24 -3.65
CA ARG A 6 10.94 -7.79 -2.93
C ARG A 6 10.55 -6.39 -3.38
N LEU A 7 9.33 -6.22 -3.90
CA LEU A 7 8.74 -4.90 -4.12
C LEU A 7 8.49 -4.18 -2.78
N LEU A 8 8.98 -2.94 -2.64
CA LEU A 8 8.81 -2.12 -1.45
C LEU A 8 7.49 -1.32 -1.47
N PRO A 9 6.92 -0.99 -0.29
CA PRO A 9 5.64 -0.28 -0.21
C PRO A 9 5.74 1.23 -0.52
N TRP A 10 6.95 1.74 -0.71
CA TRP A 10 7.23 3.13 -1.13
C TRP A 10 7.88 3.17 -2.52
N THR A 11 7.74 4.32 -3.18
CA THR A 11 8.40 4.60 -4.45
C THR A 11 9.67 5.43 -4.25
N THR A 12 10.47 5.56 -5.30
CA THR A 12 11.50 6.61 -5.36
C THR A 12 10.84 8.00 -5.40
N PRO A 13 11.59 9.09 -5.16
CA PRO A 13 11.08 10.45 -5.31
C PRO A 13 10.48 10.73 -6.70
N GLU A 14 10.93 10.03 -7.74
CA GLU A 14 10.43 10.10 -9.12
C GLU A 14 9.20 9.21 -9.37
N GLY A 15 8.66 8.58 -8.33
CA GLY A 15 7.47 7.71 -8.41
C GLY A 15 7.73 6.32 -8.97
N LYS A 16 9.00 5.90 -9.11
CA LYS A 16 9.33 4.57 -9.66
C LYS A 16 9.23 3.48 -8.56
N PRO A 17 8.79 2.25 -8.91
CA PRO A 17 8.83 1.11 -7.99
C PRO A 17 10.25 0.86 -7.48
N CYS A 18 10.38 0.52 -6.19
CA CYS A 18 11.65 0.21 -5.55
C CYS A 18 11.68 -1.26 -5.12
N TYR A 19 12.83 -1.91 -5.30
CA TYR A 19 13.00 -3.34 -5.05
C TYR A 19 14.17 -3.62 -4.10
N LEU A 20 13.99 -4.57 -3.19
CA LEU A 20 14.99 -5.03 -2.23
C LEU A 20 15.47 -6.44 -2.60
N SER A 21 16.79 -6.66 -2.60
CA SER A 21 17.37 -7.99 -2.81
C SER A 21 17.14 -8.92 -1.60
N PRO A 22 16.74 -10.18 -1.80
CA PRO A 22 16.30 -11.09 -0.75
C PRO A 22 17.44 -11.68 0.09
N ALA A 23 18.70 -11.30 -0.15
CA ALA A 23 19.86 -11.85 0.56
C ALA A 23 19.79 -11.72 2.10
N SER A 24 18.85 -10.93 2.62
CA SER A 24 18.41 -11.00 4.01
C SER A 24 16.95 -10.59 4.12
N ASP A 25 16.07 -11.56 3.94
CA ASP A 25 14.67 -11.60 4.40
C ASP A 25 14.45 -11.06 5.82
N ARG A 26 15.47 -11.06 6.69
CA ARG A 26 15.48 -10.41 8.03
C ARG A 26 16.22 -9.07 8.12
N SER A 27 16.55 -8.44 7.00
CA SER A 27 17.21 -7.12 7.01
C SER A 27 16.38 -6.06 7.71
N LEU A 28 17.06 -5.00 8.18
CA LEU A 28 16.41 -3.80 8.70
C LEU A 28 15.40 -3.22 7.70
N LEU A 29 15.71 -3.26 6.40
CA LEU A 29 14.84 -2.78 5.34
C LEU A 29 13.59 -3.66 5.15
N SER A 30 13.72 -4.98 5.32
CA SER A 30 12.57 -5.89 5.26
C SER A 30 11.57 -5.58 6.38
N ARG A 31 12.06 -5.37 7.62
CA ARG A 31 11.21 -4.96 8.76
C ARG A 31 10.58 -3.59 8.57
N LEU A 32 11.36 -2.62 8.07
CA LEU A 32 10.82 -1.30 7.74
C LEU A 32 9.72 -1.39 6.67
N ALA A 33 9.89 -2.25 5.68
CA ALA A 33 8.85 -2.51 4.68
C ALA A 33 7.59 -3.10 5.33
N ASP A 34 7.72 -4.06 6.25
CA ASP A 34 6.57 -4.61 6.97
C ASP A 34 5.86 -3.54 7.83
N ASP A 35 6.60 -2.68 8.52
CA ASP A 35 6.07 -1.59 9.33
C ASP A 35 5.32 -0.56 8.48
N VAL A 36 5.86 -0.21 7.31
CA VAL A 36 5.20 0.72 6.37
C VAL A 36 3.98 0.08 5.73
N GLU A 37 4.03 -1.20 5.35
CA GLU A 37 2.85 -1.94 4.88
C GLU A 37 1.74 -1.88 5.93
N ALA A 38 2.06 -2.12 7.22
CA ALA A 38 1.08 -2.04 8.31
C ALA A 38 0.50 -0.63 8.47
N ALA A 39 1.34 0.40 8.51
CA ALA A 39 0.90 1.79 8.65
C ALA A 39 0.03 2.26 7.47
N GLN A 40 0.32 1.82 6.25
CA GLN A 40 -0.50 2.11 5.07
C GLN A 40 -1.87 1.42 5.14
N LEU A 41 -1.94 0.19 5.64
CA LEU A 41 -3.20 -0.52 5.85
C LEU A 41 -4.08 0.15 6.91
N ASP A 42 -3.49 0.55 8.04
CA ASP A 42 -4.19 1.28 9.11
C ASP A 42 -4.72 2.64 8.61
N SER A 43 -3.93 3.35 7.78
CA SER A 43 -4.36 4.58 7.12
C SER A 43 -5.51 4.31 6.14
N GLY A 44 -5.43 3.22 5.37
CA GLY A 44 -6.48 2.79 4.46
C GLY A 44 -7.81 2.49 5.17
N GLU A 45 -7.77 1.87 6.35
CA GLU A 45 -8.96 1.63 7.17
C GLU A 45 -9.62 2.95 7.61
N GLN A 46 -8.83 3.92 8.07
CA GLN A 46 -9.34 5.24 8.43
C GLN A 46 -9.96 5.99 7.23
N VAL A 47 -9.31 5.91 6.06
CA VAL A 47 -9.84 6.49 4.82
C VAL A 47 -11.14 5.82 4.41
N LEU A 48 -11.26 4.50 4.57
CA LEU A 48 -12.48 3.76 4.28
C LEU A 48 -13.64 4.23 5.17
N VAL A 49 -13.41 4.32 6.48
CA VAL A 49 -14.41 4.82 7.44
C VAL A 49 -14.84 6.25 7.10
N GLY A 50 -13.88 7.15 6.85
CA GLY A 50 -14.16 8.53 6.46
C GLY A 50 -14.95 8.64 5.16
N SER A 51 -14.60 7.83 4.17
CA SER A 51 -15.30 7.77 2.87
C SER A 51 -16.74 7.27 3.02
N GLN A 52 -16.94 6.23 3.82
CA GLN A 52 -18.28 5.72 4.14
C GLN A 52 -19.15 6.75 4.86
N ALA A 53 -18.56 7.52 5.79
CA ALA A 53 -19.27 8.60 6.47
C ALA A 53 -19.71 9.71 5.50
N VAL A 54 -18.85 10.11 4.56
CA VAL A 54 -19.21 11.09 3.51
C VAL A 54 -20.31 10.57 2.61
N LEU A 55 -20.25 9.30 2.20
CA LEU A 55 -21.28 8.68 1.36
C LEU A 55 -22.62 8.51 2.09
N ALA A 56 -22.60 8.35 3.42
CA ALA A 56 -23.80 8.20 4.23
C ALA A 56 -24.53 9.53 4.50
N ASP A 57 -23.88 10.68 4.31
CA ASP A 57 -24.49 12.01 4.45
C ASP A 57 -25.07 12.52 3.11
N PRO A 58 -26.40 12.55 2.93
CA PRO A 58 -27.02 13.03 1.69
C PRO A 58 -26.79 14.54 1.45
N ARG A 59 -26.30 15.27 2.46
CA ARG A 59 -25.99 16.70 2.38
C ARG A 59 -24.53 16.95 2.05
N ALA A 60 -23.70 15.90 1.92
CA ALA A 60 -22.31 16.04 1.53
C ALA A 60 -22.20 16.71 0.16
N GLY A 61 -21.49 17.84 0.11
CA GLY A 61 -21.27 18.57 -1.13
C GLY A 61 -20.20 17.94 -2.02
N GLU A 62 -20.15 18.36 -3.29
CA GLU A 62 -19.19 17.88 -4.29
C GLU A 62 -17.74 17.88 -3.80
N ARG A 63 -17.33 18.93 -3.07
CA ARG A 63 -15.96 19.03 -2.54
C ARG A 63 -15.62 17.92 -1.54
N ALA A 64 -16.55 17.58 -0.65
CA ALA A 64 -16.36 16.51 0.33
C ALA A 64 -16.28 15.15 -0.36
N VAL A 65 -17.17 14.89 -1.33
CA VAL A 65 -17.18 13.65 -2.11
C VAL A 65 -15.89 13.50 -2.94
N ARG A 66 -15.46 14.57 -3.61
CA ARG A 66 -14.22 14.57 -4.40
C ARG A 66 -13.01 14.32 -3.51
N PHE A 67 -12.94 14.97 -2.35
CA PHE A 67 -11.86 14.75 -1.38
C PHE A 67 -11.83 13.29 -0.89
N ALA A 68 -12.98 12.74 -0.48
CA ALA A 68 -13.08 11.34 -0.05
C ALA A 68 -12.66 10.36 -1.15
N LEU A 69 -13.12 10.57 -2.38
CA LEU A 69 -12.75 9.73 -3.52
C LEU A 69 -11.25 9.81 -3.84
N THR A 70 -10.65 11.01 -3.80
CA THR A 70 -9.20 11.17 -3.99
C THR A 70 -8.43 10.38 -2.93
N ARG A 71 -8.80 10.53 -1.65
CA ARG A 71 -8.16 9.78 -0.56
C ARG A 71 -8.34 8.27 -0.72
N ALA A 72 -9.53 7.81 -1.09
CA ALA A 72 -9.82 6.41 -1.31
C ALA A 72 -9.01 5.82 -2.48
N ALA A 73 -8.85 6.58 -3.58
CA ALA A 73 -8.05 6.16 -4.72
C ALA A 73 -6.56 6.03 -4.38
N GLU A 74 -6.01 6.96 -3.59
CA GLU A 74 -4.63 6.89 -3.10
C GLU A 74 -4.42 5.66 -2.20
N SER A 75 -5.29 5.47 -1.20
CA SER A 75 -5.21 4.30 -0.31
C SER A 75 -5.38 2.98 -1.06
N LEU A 76 -6.24 2.93 -2.08
CA LEU A 76 -6.42 1.73 -2.92
C LEU A 76 -5.14 1.40 -3.70
N ALA A 77 -4.45 2.41 -4.25
CA ALA A 77 -3.18 2.20 -4.94
C ALA A 77 -2.11 1.61 -4.01
N ASP A 78 -2.05 2.06 -2.76
CA ASP A 78 -1.15 1.52 -1.74
C ASP A 78 -1.52 0.07 -1.40
N VAL A 79 -2.80 -0.22 -1.13
CA VAL A 79 -3.27 -1.59 -0.84
C VAL A 79 -2.95 -2.56 -1.97
N LEU A 80 -3.16 -2.16 -3.23
CA LEU A 80 -2.82 -2.99 -4.39
C LEU A 80 -1.32 -3.29 -4.46
N ARG A 81 -0.46 -2.31 -4.18
CA ARG A 81 1.00 -2.51 -4.12
C ARG A 81 1.39 -3.51 -3.05
N ILE A 82 0.80 -3.40 -1.85
CA ILE A 82 1.04 -4.32 -0.73
C ILE A 82 0.59 -5.74 -1.11
N ALA A 83 -0.59 -5.88 -1.71
CA ALA A 83 -1.13 -7.16 -2.14
C ALA A 83 -0.22 -7.85 -3.18
N ILE A 84 0.26 -7.11 -4.18
CA ILE A 84 1.21 -7.61 -5.17
C ILE A 84 2.52 -8.06 -4.50
N SER A 85 3.12 -7.20 -3.66
CA SER A 85 4.37 -7.51 -2.96
C SER A 85 4.23 -8.76 -2.08
N ARG A 86 3.11 -8.91 -1.35
CA ARG A 86 2.84 -10.11 -0.53
C ARG A 86 2.63 -11.35 -1.40
N GLY A 87 1.92 -11.24 -2.52
CA GLY A 87 1.70 -12.34 -3.46
C GLY A 87 3.01 -12.87 -4.04
N GLU A 88 3.90 -11.98 -4.49
CA GLU A 88 5.23 -12.33 -4.99
C GLU A 88 6.06 -13.07 -3.92
N ARG A 89 5.97 -12.65 -2.65
CA ARG A 89 6.65 -13.33 -1.53
C ARG A 89 6.12 -14.74 -1.25
N ILE A 90 4.83 -14.98 -1.46
CA ILE A 90 4.22 -16.31 -1.31
C ILE A 90 4.72 -17.24 -2.44
N GLU A 91 4.64 -16.79 -3.69
CA GLU A 91 5.14 -17.57 -4.84
C GLU A 91 6.66 -17.85 -4.77
N ALA A 92 7.41 -16.93 -4.17
CA ALA A 92 8.84 -17.06 -3.94
C ALA A 92 9.21 -18.12 -2.89
N GLY A 93 8.33 -18.38 -1.92
CA GLY A 93 8.54 -19.39 -0.87
C GLY A 93 8.03 -20.78 -1.22
N ASP A 94 7.27 -20.91 -2.30
CA ASP A 94 6.68 -22.18 -2.81
C ASP A 94 7.49 -22.78 -3.98
N ARG A 95 8.62 -22.14 -4.35
CA ARG A 95 9.61 -22.61 -5.35
C ARG A 95 10.90 -23.05 -4.67
#